data_AF-A0ABD5QDL2-F1
#
_entry.id   AF-A0ABD5QDL2-F1
#
_cell.length_a   1.000
_cell.length_b   1.000
_cell.length_c   1.000
_cell.angle_alpha   90.00
_cell.angle_beta   90.00
_cell.angle_gamma   90.00
#
_symmetry.space_group_name_H-M   'P 1'
#
loop_
_entity.id
_entity.type
_entity.pdbx_description
1 polymer ?
#
loop_
_entity_poly.entity_id
_entity_poly.type
_entity_poly.pdbx_seq_one_letter_code
_entity_poly.pdbx_strand_id
1 'polypeptide(L)'
;MPTDQEPIPPEALPPGWGPADNGTDRIAYRRSRPRIELSAALTEGVHSHPSLGVERCWELRYEYDIGELAVSDAICRVSTRHAAIEGLLECMARVRDAAGDDDPMGIRAALEGARFGDVVPDRSP
;
A
#
# COMPACT_ATOMS: atom_id res chain seq x y z
N MET A 1 -9.68 -21.35 -11.30
CA MET A 1 -8.39 -21.46 -10.58
C MET A 1 -8.56 -20.63 -9.31
N PRO A 2 -8.52 -21.22 -8.10
CA PRO A 2 -8.58 -20.43 -6.89
C PRO A 2 -7.24 -19.68 -6.77
N THR A 3 -7.27 -18.36 -6.74
CA THR A 3 -6.09 -17.55 -6.40
C THR A 3 -5.85 -17.72 -4.90
N ASP A 4 -5.06 -18.74 -4.57
CA ASP A 4 -4.57 -19.08 -3.22
C ASP A 4 -3.51 -18.07 -2.76
N GLN A 5 -3.91 -16.79 -2.69
CA GLN A 5 -3.15 -15.77 -1.98
C GLN A 5 -4.11 -15.12 -1.01
N GLU A 6 -4.17 -15.75 0.16
CA GLU A 6 -4.97 -15.35 1.30
C GLU A 6 -4.67 -13.89 1.65
N PRO A 7 -5.69 -13.08 1.97
CA PRO A 7 -5.48 -11.72 2.47
C PRO A 7 -4.54 -11.73 3.69
N ILE A 8 -3.86 -10.60 3.93
CA ILE A 8 -3.04 -10.40 5.13
C ILE A 8 -3.81 -10.91 6.36
N PRO A 9 -3.24 -11.85 7.12
CA PRO A 9 -3.93 -12.45 8.24
C PRO A 9 -4.28 -11.37 9.28
N PRO A 10 -5.45 -11.42 9.91
CA PRO A 10 -5.90 -10.39 10.84
C PRO A 10 -4.91 -10.11 11.98
N GLU A 11 -4.19 -11.13 12.45
CA GLU A 11 -3.15 -11.02 13.48
C GLU A 11 -1.93 -10.18 13.07
N ALA A 12 -1.69 -9.99 11.77
CA ALA A 12 -0.62 -9.14 11.27
C ALA A 12 -1.03 -7.68 11.14
N LEU A 13 -2.34 -7.37 11.19
CA LEU A 13 -2.85 -6.01 11.07
C LEU A 13 -2.63 -5.20 12.35
N PRO A 14 -2.36 -3.89 12.24
CA PRO A 14 -2.33 -3.03 13.40
C PRO A 14 -3.72 -2.91 14.04
N PRO A 15 -3.80 -2.55 15.34
CA PRO A 15 -5.08 -2.35 16.01
C PRO A 15 -5.98 -1.35 15.28
N GLY A 16 -7.26 -1.71 15.09
CA GLY A 16 -8.26 -0.84 14.45
C GLY A 16 -8.22 -0.81 12.92
N TRP A 17 -7.29 -1.54 12.30
CA TRP A 17 -7.27 -1.79 10.86
C TRP A 17 -8.06 -3.04 10.50
N GLY A 18 -8.67 -3.04 9.32
CA GLY A 18 -9.36 -4.21 8.76
C GLY A 18 -9.35 -4.18 7.24
N PRO A 19 -9.70 -5.30 6.58
CA PRO A 19 -9.80 -5.34 5.13
C PRO A 19 -10.92 -4.42 4.64
N ALA A 20 -10.62 -3.64 3.60
CA ALA A 20 -11.57 -2.78 2.89
C ALA A 20 -11.87 -3.32 1.49
N ASP A 21 -10.87 -3.88 0.81
CA ASP A 21 -10.99 -4.54 -0.50
C ASP A 21 -9.96 -5.68 -0.59
N ASN A 22 -10.34 -6.82 -1.15
CA ASN A 22 -9.45 -7.97 -1.38
C ASN A 22 -9.67 -8.53 -2.81
N GLY A 23 -9.88 -7.64 -3.78
CA GLY A 23 -10.03 -7.97 -5.18
C GLY A 23 -8.75 -8.50 -5.87
N THR A 24 -8.94 -8.91 -7.12
CA THR A 24 -7.84 -9.38 -7.99
C THR A 24 -6.88 -8.25 -8.35
N ASP A 25 -7.41 -7.04 -8.58
CA ASP A 25 -6.68 -5.86 -9.05
C ASP A 25 -6.50 -4.79 -7.98
N ARG A 26 -7.04 -5.00 -6.78
CA ARG A 26 -6.87 -4.10 -5.65
C ARG A 26 -6.93 -4.86 -4.34
N ILE A 27 -6.03 -4.53 -3.43
CA ILE A 27 -6.05 -4.98 -2.04
C ILE A 27 -5.98 -3.71 -1.19
N ALA A 28 -6.89 -3.55 -0.23
CA ALA A 28 -6.96 -2.38 0.62
C ALA A 28 -7.29 -2.76 2.05
N TYR A 29 -6.64 -2.06 2.97
CA TYR A 29 -6.87 -2.14 4.39
C TYR A 29 -7.12 -0.75 4.92
N ARG A 30 -8.11 -0.62 5.79
CA ARG A 30 -8.57 0.66 6.28
C ARG A 30 -8.71 0.66 7.79
N ARG A 31 -8.31 1.77 8.38
CA ARG A 31 -8.68 2.19 9.72
C ARG A 31 -9.85 3.18 9.64
N SER A 32 -10.87 2.97 10.44
CA SER A 32 -12.08 3.80 10.38
C SER A 32 -11.93 5.17 11.07
N ARG A 33 -11.11 5.26 12.12
CA ARG A 33 -10.89 6.50 12.90
C ARG A 33 -9.45 6.58 13.43
N PRO A 34 -8.67 7.59 13.00
CA PRO A 34 -8.91 8.45 11.82
C PRO A 34 -9.10 7.61 10.54
N ARG A 35 -9.75 8.18 9.51
CA ARG A 35 -9.92 7.48 8.23
C ARG A 35 -8.57 7.44 7.54
N ILE A 36 -7.98 6.24 7.50
CA ILE A 36 -6.69 5.98 6.89
C ILE A 36 -6.81 4.69 6.09
N GLU A 37 -6.29 4.67 4.88
CA GLU A 37 -6.27 3.51 4.00
C GLU A 37 -4.85 3.25 3.48
N LEU A 38 -4.47 1.98 3.48
CA LEU A 38 -3.31 1.47 2.77
C LEU A 38 -3.82 0.53 1.70
N SER A 39 -3.48 0.82 0.45
CA SER A 39 -3.92 0.00 -0.66
C SER A 39 -2.78 -0.31 -1.61
N ALA A 40 -2.88 -1.46 -2.27
CA ALA A 40 -2.13 -1.78 -3.45
C ALA A 40 -3.13 -1.97 -4.58
N ALA A 41 -2.99 -1.19 -5.65
CA ALA A 41 -3.85 -1.28 -6.82
C ALA A 41 -3.01 -1.59 -8.06
N LEU A 42 -3.51 -2.49 -8.90
CA LEU A 42 -2.98 -2.69 -10.23
C LEU A 42 -3.25 -1.41 -11.02
N THR A 43 -2.18 -0.79 -11.47
CA THR A 43 -2.23 0.39 -12.32
C THR A 43 -1.64 0.03 -13.69
N GLU A 44 -2.23 0.58 -14.74
CA GLU A 44 -1.52 0.66 -16.01
C GLU A 44 -0.27 1.49 -15.73
N GLY A 45 0.91 0.96 -16.04
CA GLY A 45 2.14 1.70 -15.80
C GLY A 45 2.00 3.04 -16.52
N VAL A 46 1.85 4.15 -15.78
CA VAL A 46 1.45 5.46 -16.35
C VAL A 46 2.38 5.87 -17.50
N HIS A 47 3.59 5.31 -17.55
CA HIS A 47 4.37 5.17 -18.75
C HIS A 47 4.99 3.77 -18.78
N SER A 48 4.37 2.82 -19.48
CA SER A 48 4.96 1.51 -19.76
C SER A 48 6.37 1.75 -20.28
N HIS A 49 7.39 1.44 -19.48
CA HIS A 49 8.78 1.60 -19.89
C HIS A 49 8.96 0.80 -21.19
N PRO A 50 9.20 1.43 -22.36
CA PRO A 50 9.45 0.68 -23.58
C PRO A 50 10.72 -0.19 -23.45
N SER A 51 11.58 0.11 -22.48
CA SER A 51 12.82 -0.61 -22.16
C SER A 51 12.65 -1.79 -21.20
N LEU A 52 11.54 -1.89 -20.45
CA LEU A 52 11.30 -2.99 -19.50
C LEU A 52 10.10 -3.88 -19.87
N GLY A 53 9.22 -3.43 -20.79
CA GLY A 53 8.09 -4.22 -21.25
C GLY A 53 7.03 -4.51 -20.18
N VAL A 54 7.06 -3.79 -19.06
CA VAL A 54 6.10 -3.95 -17.97
C VAL A 54 4.87 -3.08 -18.27
N GLU A 55 3.82 -3.71 -18.80
CA GLU A 55 2.56 -3.04 -19.14
C GLU A 55 1.74 -2.66 -17.89
N ARG A 56 1.92 -3.41 -16.79
CA ARG A 56 1.14 -3.25 -15.56
C ARG A 56 2.04 -3.39 -14.34
N CYS A 57 1.85 -2.52 -13.35
CA CYS A 57 2.51 -2.61 -12.06
C CYS A 57 1.49 -2.42 -10.94
N TRP A 58 1.90 -2.73 -9.72
CA TRP A 58 1.13 -2.49 -8.52
C TRP A 58 1.64 -1.23 -7.85
N GLU A 59 0.77 -0.26 -7.63
CA GLU A 59 1.10 0.95 -6.89
C GLU A 59 0.56 0.84 -5.47
N LEU A 60 1.47 0.97 -4.50
CA LEU A 60 1.11 1.06 -3.09
C LEU A 60 0.83 2.52 -2.76
N ARG A 61 -0.31 2.77 -2.12
CA ARG A 61 -0.80 4.11 -1.79
C ARG A 61 -1.18 4.20 -0.32
N TYR A 62 -0.94 5.38 0.23
CA TYR A 62 -1.37 5.80 1.56
C TYR A 62 -2.40 6.91 1.41
N GLU A 63 -3.61 6.69 1.91
CA GLU A 63 -4.69 7.66 1.85
C GLU A 63 -5.15 8.02 3.25
N TYR A 64 -5.41 9.30 3.49
CA TYR A 64 -5.82 9.80 4.79
C TYR A 64 -6.55 11.13 4.67
N ASP A 65 -7.39 11.43 5.65
CA ASP A 65 -8.11 12.71 5.70
C ASP A 65 -7.34 13.70 6.60
N ILE A 66 -7.15 14.94 6.12
CA ILE A 66 -6.72 16.11 6.89
C ILE A 66 -7.88 17.10 6.93
N GLY A 67 -8.61 17.13 8.05
CA GLY A 67 -9.84 17.92 8.14
C GLY A 67 -10.88 17.40 7.15
N GLU A 68 -11.22 18.20 6.14
CA GLU A 68 -12.16 17.83 5.06
C GLU A 68 -11.45 17.37 3.77
N LEU A 69 -10.11 17.41 3.73
CA LEU A 69 -9.33 17.06 2.55
C LEU A 69 -8.89 15.60 2.60
N ALA A 70 -9.24 14.83 1.57
CA ALA A 70 -8.66 13.51 1.34
C ALA A 70 -7.31 13.66 0.60
N VAL A 71 -6.25 13.14 1.21
CA VAL A 71 -4.90 13.09 0.66
C VAL A 71 -4.59 11.66 0.23
N SER A 72 -3.86 11.49 -0.88
CA SER A 72 -3.53 10.18 -1.44
C SER A 72 -2.11 10.22 -2.00
N ASP A 73 -1.18 9.59 -1.28
CA ASP A 73 0.25 9.57 -1.58
C ASP A 73 0.67 8.21 -2.14
N ALA A 74 1.42 8.21 -3.25
CA ALA A 74 2.08 7.00 -3.72
C ALA A 74 3.30 6.69 -2.82
N ILE A 75 3.39 5.46 -2.33
CA ILE A 75 4.48 4.98 -1.49
C ILE A 75 5.57 4.39 -2.39
N CYS A 76 5.19 3.45 -3.24
CA CYS A 76 6.08 2.77 -4.18
C CYS A 76 5.29 2.06 -5.27
N ARG A 77 6.00 1.61 -6.31
CA ARG A 77 5.48 0.74 -7.36
C ARG A 77 6.28 -0.55 -7.39
N VAL A 78 5.59 -1.67 -7.56
CA VAL A 78 6.21 -3.00 -7.63
C VAL A 78 5.66 -3.79 -8.82
N SER A 79 6.45 -4.72 -9.35
CA SER A 79 6.09 -5.39 -10.61
C SER A 79 5.08 -6.53 -10.44
N THR A 80 4.93 -7.09 -9.23
CA THR A 80 4.08 -8.26 -8.98
C THR A 80 3.08 -8.04 -7.86
N ARG A 81 1.95 -8.76 -7.90
CA ARG A 81 0.95 -8.77 -6.80
C ARG A 81 1.54 -9.31 -5.50
N HIS A 82 2.46 -10.28 -5.59
CA HIS A 82 3.13 -10.84 -4.42
C HIS A 82 3.99 -9.78 -3.71
N ALA A 83 4.84 -9.07 -4.45
CA ALA A 83 5.62 -7.96 -3.92
C ALA A 83 4.72 -6.85 -3.35
N ALA A 84 3.52 -6.66 -3.91
CA ALA A 84 2.55 -5.72 -3.39
C ALA A 84 1.97 -6.13 -2.03
N ILE A 85 1.65 -7.42 -1.86
CA ILE A 85 1.20 -7.98 -0.57
C ILE A 85 2.32 -7.90 0.47
N GLU A 86 3.54 -8.27 0.10
CA GLU A 86 4.71 -8.15 0.99
C GLU A 86 4.97 -6.69 1.37
N GLY A 87 4.84 -5.77 0.42
CA GLY A 87 4.95 -4.34 0.69
C GLY A 87 3.86 -3.83 1.63
N LEU A 88 2.61 -4.28 1.47
CA LEU A 88 1.53 -3.96 2.41
C LEU A 88 1.78 -4.54 3.79
N LEU A 89 2.30 -5.76 3.89
CA LEU A 89 2.69 -6.39 5.17
C LEU A 89 3.78 -5.60 5.88
N GLU A 90 4.82 -5.19 5.16
CA GLU A 90 5.88 -4.34 5.70
C GLU A 90 5.33 -3.00 6.16
N CYS A 91 4.46 -2.36 5.36
CA CYS A 91 3.80 -1.12 5.75
C CYS A 91 2.99 -1.30 7.04
N MET A 92 2.18 -2.37 7.14
CA MET A 92 1.41 -2.69 8.34
C MET A 92 2.31 -2.93 9.55
N ALA A 93 3.43 -3.61 9.39
CA ALA A 93 4.40 -3.79 10.46
C ALA A 93 4.95 -2.44 10.95
N ARG A 94 5.32 -1.52 10.04
CA ARG A 94 5.78 -0.18 10.41
C ARG A 94 4.71 0.65 11.10
N VAL A 95 3.47 0.60 10.62
CA VAL A 95 2.34 1.30 11.26
C VAL A 95 2.09 0.75 12.67
N ARG A 96 2.19 -0.58 12.84
CA ARG A 96 2.06 -1.21 14.15
C ARG A 96 3.20 -0.82 15.09
N ASP A 97 4.44 -0.76 14.59
CA ASP A 97 5.60 -0.41 15.40
C ASP A 97 5.64 1.09 15.74
N ALA A 98 5.02 1.93 14.92
CA ALA A 98 4.76 3.34 15.20
C ALA A 98 3.62 3.58 16.23
N ALA A 99 3.25 2.55 17.01
CA ALA A 99 2.14 2.54 17.97
C ALA A 99 2.08 3.81 18.83
N GLY A 100 1.12 4.69 18.50
CA GLY A 100 0.87 5.93 19.24
C GLY A 100 0.13 7.00 18.43
N ASP A 101 0.28 7.00 17.10
CA ASP A 101 -0.21 8.11 16.29
C ASP A 101 -1.54 7.79 15.61
N ASP A 102 -2.60 8.43 16.14
CA ASP A 102 -3.75 8.89 15.36
C ASP A 102 -3.36 10.04 14.41
N ASP A 103 -2.08 10.39 14.35
CA ASP A 103 -1.52 11.36 13.42
C ASP A 103 -1.18 10.70 12.08
N PRO A 104 -1.89 11.05 11.00
CA PRO A 104 -1.56 10.57 9.66
C PRO A 104 -0.15 10.93 9.22
N MET A 105 0.44 12.02 9.73
CA MET A 105 1.80 12.43 9.36
C MET A 105 2.86 11.53 10.00
N GLY A 106 2.71 11.18 11.28
CA GLY A 106 3.54 10.17 11.94
C GLY A 106 3.51 8.82 11.22
N ILE A 107 2.33 8.38 10.79
CA ILE A 107 2.18 7.17 9.97
C ILE A 107 2.88 7.33 8.62
N ARG A 108 2.70 8.45 7.92
CA ARG A 108 3.34 8.71 6.64
C ARG A 108 4.87 8.64 6.74
N ALA A 109 5.44 9.20 7.80
CA ALA A 109 6.88 9.16 8.06
C ALA A 109 7.36 7.73 8.34
N ALA A 110 6.60 6.92 9.09
CA ALA A 110 6.93 5.51 9.33
C ALA A 110 6.99 4.68 8.02
N LEU A 111 6.15 5.02 7.04
CA LEU A 111 6.12 4.37 5.72
C LEU A 111 7.34 4.72 4.84
N GLU A 112 8.01 5.85 5.05
CA GLU A 112 9.22 6.20 4.28
C GLU A 112 10.37 5.22 4.53
N GLY A 113 10.40 4.58 5.71
CA GLY A 113 11.40 3.57 6.04
C GLY A 113 11.08 2.17 5.49
N ALA A 114 9.91 1.94 4.91
CA ALA A 114 9.47 0.63 4.45
C ALA A 114 10.38 0.10 3.32
N ARG A 115 10.60 -1.21 3.32
CA ARG A 115 11.44 -1.88 2.32
C ARG A 115 10.57 -2.71 1.40
N PHE A 116 10.79 -2.56 0.10
CA PHE A 116 9.97 -3.20 -0.93
C PHE A 116 10.86 -4.07 -1.82
N GLY A 117 10.39 -5.28 -2.12
CA GLY A 117 10.94 -6.11 -3.19
C GLY A 117 10.42 -5.65 -4.55
N ASP A 118 11.15 -5.99 -5.62
CA ASP A 118 10.73 -5.77 -7.02
C ASP A 118 10.25 -4.35 -7.34
N VAL A 119 10.90 -3.35 -6.74
CA VAL A 119 10.57 -1.93 -6.94
C VAL A 119 10.75 -1.55 -8.40
N VAL A 120 9.69 -1.01 -8.99
CA VAL A 120 9.73 -0.36 -10.29
C VAL A 120 10.17 1.09 -10.06
N PRO A 121 11.31 1.53 -10.62
CA PRO A 121 11.81 2.88 -10.41
C PRO A 121 10.81 3.92 -10.93
N ASP A 122 10.56 4.95 -10.12
CA ASP A 122 9.81 6.11 -10.55
C ASP A 122 10.68 7.01 -11.44
N ARG A 123 10.12 7.50 -12.54
CA ARG A 123 10.81 8.47 -13.39
C ARG A 123 10.79 9.82 -12.68
N SER A 124 11.83 10.18 -11.95
CA SER A 124 12.11 11.61 -11.78
C SER A 124 12.47 12.19 -13.15
N PRO A 125 11.86 13.33 -13.56
CA PRO A 125 12.15 14.00 -14.82
C PRO A 125 13.60 14.50 -14.92
#